data_AF-A0A8B6D0I0-F1
#
_entry.id   AF-A0A8B6D0I0-F1
#
_cell.length_a   1.000
_cell.length_b   1.000
_cell.length_c   1.000
_cell.angle_alpha   90.00
_cell.angle_beta   90.00
_cell.angle_gamma   90.00
#
_symmetry.space_group_name_H-M   'P 1'
#
loop_
_entity.id
_entity.type
_entity.pdbx_description
1 polymer ?
#
loop_
_entity_poly.entity_id
_entity_poly.type
_entity_poly.pdbx_seq_one_letter_code
_entity_poly.pdbx_strand_id
1 'polypeptide(L)'
;MCVVYNPPSMSSYTQGLDRDITECLEQETAKYMKMGNVLLCGDFNARIANSPDYILNDDQSYLPLFDNYPIDKQILKRQSSDTTIDSRGKSLLDLCILNQLRILNGRVLGDVFGKYTCYTPNGSSVVDYVMVSESILDQILYFYVHNFMPTISDCHCILEWEMSSKFTVDDNDCNINMFDKSPNFIWSDESPTNFQTALLLPDIQTQIDTFNKSIIKESQSSVDEAAAELSHIFLSVCCY
;
A
#
# COMPACT_ATOMS: atom_id res chain seq x y z
N MET A 1 4.37 -7.57 -1.27
CA MET A 1 3.81 -6.24 -1.58
C MET A 1 3.23 -5.67 -0.31
N CYS A 2 3.46 -4.39 -0.04
CA CYS A 2 2.91 -3.65 1.10
C CYS A 2 2.29 -2.34 0.58
N VAL A 3 1.10 -2.01 1.07
CA VAL A 3 0.43 -0.75 0.78
C VAL A 3 0.61 0.18 1.97
N VAL A 4 1.13 1.38 1.74
CA VAL A 4 1.50 2.35 2.76
C VAL A 4 0.55 3.53 2.72
N TYR A 5 0.10 3.95 3.90
CA TYR A 5 -0.54 5.23 4.12
C TYR A 5 0.17 5.94 5.27
N ASN A 6 0.94 6.97 4.96
CA ASN A 6 1.56 7.84 5.95
C ASN A 6 0.72 9.13 6.03
N PRO A 7 -0.04 9.36 7.12
CA PRO A 7 -0.95 10.48 7.26
C PRO A 7 -0.22 11.84 7.16
N PRO A 8 -0.93 12.93 6.78
CA PRO A 8 -0.37 14.27 6.79
C PRO A 8 0.19 14.64 8.17
N SER A 9 1.35 15.30 8.22
CA SER A 9 2.07 15.60 9.47
C SER A 9 1.25 16.39 10.50
N MET A 10 0.32 17.22 10.03
CA MET A 10 -0.55 18.06 10.87
C MET A 10 -1.93 17.43 11.14
N SER A 11 -2.17 16.19 10.70
CA SER A 11 -3.47 15.53 10.90
C SER A 11 -3.68 15.16 12.38
N SER A 12 -4.93 15.15 12.83
CA SER A 12 -5.29 14.67 14.18
C SER A 12 -4.90 13.21 14.39
N TYR A 13 -4.91 12.41 13.33
CA TYR A 13 -4.49 11.01 13.36
C TYR A 13 -2.98 10.90 13.68
N THR A 14 -2.14 11.72 13.05
CA THR A 14 -0.69 11.77 13.33
C THR A 14 -0.38 12.16 14.77
N GLN A 15 -1.16 13.08 15.35
CA GLN A 15 -0.99 13.51 16.74
C GLN A 15 -1.35 12.42 17.76
N GLY A 16 -2.17 11.44 17.36
CA GLY A 16 -2.58 10.31 18.21
C GLY A 16 -1.70 9.07 18.07
N LEU A 17 -0.71 9.08 17.17
CA LEU A 17 0.19 7.96 16.98
C LEU A 17 1.31 7.97 18.02
N ASP A 18 1.46 6.86 18.74
CA ASP A 18 2.54 6.63 19.69
C ASP A 18 3.84 6.17 18.99
N ARG A 19 3.81 5.96 17.66
CA ARG A 19 4.94 5.44 16.88
C ARG A 19 5.15 6.24 15.60
N ASP A 20 6.41 6.42 15.23
CA ASP A 20 6.79 6.96 13.93
C ASP A 20 6.55 5.88 12.84
N ILE A 21 5.68 6.20 11.89
CA ILE A 21 5.36 5.30 10.77
C ILE A 21 6.59 5.05 9.90
N THR A 22 7.49 6.02 9.77
CA THR A 22 8.71 5.90 8.99
C THR A 22 9.65 4.86 9.61
N GLU A 23 9.82 4.91 10.94
CA GLU A 23 10.63 3.94 11.67
C GLU A 23 10.03 2.53 11.59
N CYS A 24 8.71 2.42 11.72
CA CYS A 24 8.00 1.15 11.54
C CYS A 24 8.23 0.58 10.14
N LEU A 25 8.10 1.41 9.10
CA LEU A 25 8.30 1.02 7.71
C LEU A 25 9.73 0.57 7.43
N GLU A 26 10.73 1.25 8.00
CA GLU A 26 12.15 0.85 7.91
C GLU A 26 12.39 -0.53 8.52
N GLN A 27 11.88 -0.78 9.73
CA GLN A 27 12.03 -2.06 10.43
C GLN A 27 11.35 -3.21 9.68
N GLU A 28 10.13 -3.00 9.17
CA GLU A 28 9.41 -4.00 8.40
C GLU A 28 10.06 -4.26 7.04
N THR A 29 10.49 -3.21 6.35
CA THR A 29 11.21 -3.35 5.08
C THR A 29 12.47 -4.19 5.28
N ALA A 30 13.30 -3.86 6.28
CA ALA A 30 14.51 -4.61 6.58
C ALA A 30 14.24 -6.08 6.97
N LYS A 31 13.10 -6.36 7.60
CA LYS A 31 12.67 -7.73 7.93
C LYS A 31 12.29 -8.51 6.67
N TYR A 32 11.42 -7.94 5.82
CA TYR A 32 10.89 -8.66 4.66
C TYR A 32 11.87 -8.75 3.49
N MET A 33 12.80 -7.79 3.37
CA MET A 33 13.91 -7.87 2.40
C MET A 33 14.79 -9.12 2.60
N LYS A 34 14.86 -9.67 3.82
CA LYS A 34 15.57 -10.94 4.09
C LYS A 34 14.81 -12.17 3.57
N MET A 35 13.50 -12.05 3.37
CA MET A 35 12.63 -13.14 2.92
C MET A 35 12.43 -13.12 1.40
N GLY A 36 12.65 -11.98 0.75
CA GLY A 36 12.53 -11.83 -0.69
C GLY A 36 12.49 -10.38 -1.12
N ASN A 37 12.11 -10.16 -2.37
CA ASN A 37 12.01 -8.82 -2.94
C ASN A 37 10.76 -8.10 -2.40
N VAL A 38 10.89 -6.81 -2.15
CA VAL A 38 9.84 -5.96 -1.59
C VAL A 38 9.32 -5.00 -2.66
N LEU A 39 8.01 -4.77 -2.62
CA LEU A 39 7.31 -3.72 -3.36
C LEU A 39 6.47 -2.96 -2.34
N LEU A 40 6.68 -1.65 -2.25
CA LEU A 40 5.91 -0.72 -1.43
C LEU A 40 5.14 0.22 -2.37
N CYS A 41 3.88 0.48 -2.08
CA CYS A 41 3.09 1.44 -2.84
C CYS A 41 2.08 2.19 -1.97
N GLY A 42 1.66 3.38 -2.38
CA GLY A 42 0.61 4.14 -1.71
C GLY A 42 1.00 5.59 -1.42
N ASP A 43 0.27 6.22 -0.50
CA ASP A 43 0.44 7.63 -0.13
C ASP A 43 1.45 7.76 1.02
N PHE A 44 2.62 8.31 0.72
CA PHE A 44 3.68 8.53 1.69
C PHE A 44 3.61 9.93 2.31
N ASN A 45 2.76 10.82 1.78
CA ASN A 45 2.72 12.24 2.09
C ASN A 45 4.12 12.88 2.13
N ALA A 46 5.02 12.44 1.27
CA ALA A 46 6.43 12.84 1.26
C ALA A 46 6.80 13.40 -0.11
N ARG A 47 7.50 14.55 -0.15
CA ARG A 47 7.88 15.20 -1.41
C ARG A 47 9.37 15.08 -1.58
N ILE A 48 9.83 14.47 -2.67
CA ILE A 48 11.24 14.13 -2.89
C ILE A 48 11.88 14.85 -4.08
N ALA A 49 11.09 15.61 -4.84
CA ALA A 49 11.49 16.23 -6.09
C ALA A 49 12.21 15.25 -7.05
N ASN A 50 13.27 15.71 -7.70
CA ASN A 50 14.14 14.93 -8.58
C ASN A 50 15.33 14.27 -7.84
N SER A 51 15.28 14.19 -6.50
CA SER A 51 16.41 13.71 -5.70
C SER A 51 16.64 12.21 -5.91
N PRO A 52 17.89 11.74 -6.04
CA PRO A 52 18.16 10.33 -6.29
C PRO A 52 17.82 9.45 -5.07
N ASP A 53 17.23 8.30 -5.33
CA ASP A 53 16.93 7.18 -4.41
C ASP A 53 18.02 6.09 -4.44
N TYR A 54 19.22 6.48 -4.85
CA TYR A 54 20.38 5.63 -5.01
C TYR A 54 21.66 6.46 -4.83
N ILE A 55 22.77 5.79 -4.56
CA ILE A 55 24.08 6.40 -4.39
C ILE A 55 24.63 6.78 -5.77
N LEU A 56 24.92 8.07 -5.96
CA LEU A 56 25.50 8.55 -7.21
C LEU A 56 26.97 8.12 -7.32
N ASN A 57 27.33 7.55 -8.46
CA ASN A 57 28.67 7.02 -8.73
C ASN A 57 29.11 5.97 -7.71
N ASP A 58 28.19 5.07 -7.35
CA ASP A 58 28.52 3.92 -6.53
C ASP A 58 29.39 2.96 -7.34
N ASP A 59 30.70 3.00 -7.11
CA ASP A 59 31.67 2.13 -7.77
C ASP A 59 32.85 1.78 -6.85
N GLN A 60 33.54 0.69 -7.19
CA GLN A 60 34.73 0.20 -6.46
C GLN A 60 36.04 0.74 -7.03
N SER A 61 36.00 1.70 -7.97
CA SER A 61 37.18 2.10 -8.74
C SER A 61 38.26 2.75 -7.86
N TYR A 62 37.85 3.34 -6.73
CA TYR A 62 38.73 4.13 -5.87
C TYR A 62 38.83 3.63 -4.43
N LEU A 63 38.01 2.66 -4.02
CA LEU A 63 37.97 2.15 -2.64
C LEU A 63 37.89 0.61 -2.64
N PRO A 64 38.76 -0.08 -1.88
CA PRO A 64 38.63 -1.51 -1.65
C PRO A 64 37.45 -1.76 -0.69
N LEU A 65 36.26 -1.95 -1.27
CA LEU A 65 35.06 -2.33 -0.51
C LEU A 65 35.06 -3.84 -0.25
N PHE A 66 34.30 -4.28 0.76
CA PHE A 66 34.08 -5.70 1.00
C PHE A 66 33.37 -6.34 -0.19
N ASP A 67 33.69 -7.60 -0.50
CA ASP A 67 33.13 -8.33 -1.65
C ASP A 67 31.59 -8.39 -1.67
N ASN A 68 30.96 -8.24 -0.51
CA ASN A 68 29.51 -8.26 -0.32
C ASN A 68 28.84 -6.88 -0.27
N TYR A 69 29.58 -5.79 -0.54
CA TYR A 69 28.99 -4.46 -0.64
C TYR A 69 28.06 -4.42 -1.86
N PRO A 70 26.76 -4.15 -1.67
CA PRO A 70 25.82 -4.10 -2.77
C PRO A 70 25.96 -2.76 -3.50
N ILE A 71 26.59 -2.79 -4.68
CA ILE A 71 26.75 -1.62 -5.53
C ILE A 71 25.43 -1.32 -6.23
N ASP A 72 24.97 -0.08 -6.14
CA ASP A 72 23.82 0.41 -6.90
C ASP A 72 24.11 0.33 -8.41
N LYS A 73 23.23 -0.33 -9.16
CA LYS A 73 23.37 -0.39 -10.62
C LYS A 73 23.18 1.01 -11.21
N GLN A 74 23.85 1.29 -12.32
CA GLN A 74 23.52 2.49 -13.11
C GLN A 74 22.09 2.39 -13.64
N ILE A 75 21.18 3.09 -12.98
CA ILE A 75 19.77 3.17 -13.33
C ILE A 75 19.41 4.54 -13.91
N LEU A 76 18.31 4.57 -14.65
CA LEU A 76 17.77 5.81 -15.20
C LEU A 76 17.39 6.78 -14.07
N LYS A 77 17.78 8.03 -14.25
CA LYS A 77 17.35 9.13 -13.37
C LYS A 77 15.86 9.34 -13.51
N ARG A 78 15.18 9.56 -12.39
CA ARG A 78 13.76 9.95 -12.43
C ARG A 78 13.61 11.39 -12.88
N GLN A 79 12.42 11.72 -13.37
CA GLN A 79 11.91 13.08 -13.49
C GLN A 79 10.72 13.26 -12.55
N SER A 80 10.42 14.49 -12.17
CA SER A 80 9.28 14.83 -11.34
C SER A 80 8.81 16.23 -11.67
N SER A 81 7.50 16.36 -11.87
CA SER A 81 6.79 17.64 -12.00
C SER A 81 6.81 18.41 -10.69
N ASP A 82 6.82 17.69 -9.56
CA ASP A 82 7.03 18.27 -8.25
C ASP A 82 8.51 18.54 -8.03
N THR A 83 8.85 19.79 -7.69
CA THR A 83 10.22 20.24 -7.43
C THR A 83 10.50 20.48 -5.95
N THR A 84 9.52 20.23 -5.08
CA THR A 84 9.65 20.46 -3.63
C THR A 84 10.22 19.21 -2.94
N ILE A 85 11.10 19.45 -1.97
CA ILE A 85 11.55 18.42 -1.03
C ILE A 85 11.18 18.81 0.40
N ASP A 86 10.60 17.88 1.16
CA ASP A 86 10.27 18.06 2.57
C ASP A 86 11.08 17.11 3.47
N SER A 87 10.92 17.23 4.79
CA SER A 87 11.65 16.39 5.76
C SER A 87 11.29 14.91 5.62
N ARG A 88 10.01 14.61 5.42
CA ARG A 88 9.52 13.24 5.19
C ARG A 88 10.08 12.66 3.90
N GLY A 89 10.21 13.49 2.87
CA GLY A 89 10.87 13.13 1.62
C GLY A 89 12.32 12.73 1.80
N LYS A 90 13.08 13.42 2.67
CA LYS A 90 14.46 13.02 2.98
C LYS A 90 14.50 11.65 3.64
N SER A 91 13.67 11.41 4.66
CA SER A 91 13.59 10.11 5.32
C SER A 91 13.15 8.99 4.36
N LEU A 92 12.22 9.28 3.45
CA LEU A 92 11.83 8.33 2.41
C LEU A 92 12.98 7.99 1.45
N LEU A 93 13.82 8.97 1.09
CA LEU A 93 15.01 8.74 0.27
C LEU A 93 16.05 7.91 1.04
N ASP A 94 16.25 8.18 2.33
CA ASP A 94 17.14 7.40 3.19
C ASP A 94 16.68 5.93 3.27
N LEU A 95 15.37 5.69 3.48
CA LEU A 95 14.78 4.35 3.41
C LEU A 95 15.09 3.68 2.07
N CYS A 96 14.95 4.39 0.96
CA CYS A 96 15.20 3.84 -0.37
C CYS A 96 16.67 3.48 -0.58
N ILE A 97 17.58 4.39 -0.24
CA ILE A 97 19.02 4.19 -0.41
C ILE A 97 19.51 3.04 0.47
N LEU A 98 19.14 3.02 1.75
CA LEU A 98 19.56 1.99 2.70
C LEU A 98 19.09 0.59 2.35
N ASN A 99 17.94 0.47 1.66
CA ASN A 99 17.32 -0.82 1.33
C ASN A 99 17.39 -1.16 -0.17
N GLN A 100 18.14 -0.39 -0.98
CA GLN A 100 18.19 -0.54 -2.45
C GLN A 100 16.79 -0.61 -3.09
N LEU A 101 15.86 0.24 -2.62
CA LEU A 101 14.55 0.40 -3.23
C LEU A 101 14.60 1.50 -4.29
N ARG A 102 13.90 1.25 -5.39
CA ARG A 102 13.84 2.12 -6.56
C ARG A 102 12.42 2.57 -6.82
N ILE A 103 12.23 3.88 -6.85
CA ILE A 103 10.97 4.56 -7.13
C ILE A 103 10.67 4.47 -8.64
N LEU A 104 9.44 4.09 -8.98
CA LEU A 104 9.00 3.93 -10.38
C LEU A 104 8.53 5.26 -10.99
N ASN A 105 7.91 6.12 -10.18
CA ASN A 105 7.44 7.43 -10.60
C ASN A 105 8.57 8.22 -11.27
N GLY A 106 8.31 8.76 -12.46
CA GLY A 106 9.32 9.53 -13.16
C GLY A 106 10.41 8.73 -13.88
N ARG A 107 10.43 7.40 -13.75
CA ARG A 107 11.55 6.56 -14.21
C ARG A 107 11.15 5.57 -15.29
N VAL A 108 10.00 4.94 -15.13
CA VAL A 108 9.55 3.81 -15.98
C VAL A 108 8.71 4.31 -17.15
N LEU A 109 8.66 3.53 -18.23
CA LEU A 109 7.76 3.78 -19.35
C LEU A 109 6.31 3.97 -18.86
N GLY A 110 5.67 5.04 -19.33
CA GLY A 110 4.33 5.46 -18.92
C GLY A 110 4.32 6.72 -18.04
N ASP A 111 5.39 6.98 -17.29
CA ASP A 111 5.51 8.18 -16.43
C ASP A 111 6.91 8.80 -16.45
N VAL A 112 7.59 8.78 -17.59
CA VAL A 112 8.97 9.32 -17.73
C VAL A 112 9.11 10.83 -17.41
N PHE A 113 8.00 11.56 -17.26
CA PHE A 113 7.97 12.98 -16.89
C PHE A 113 7.63 13.20 -15.41
N GLY A 114 7.27 12.15 -14.66
CA GLY A 114 6.93 12.20 -13.24
C GLY A 114 5.73 13.10 -12.97
N LYS A 115 4.53 12.68 -13.39
CA LYS A 115 3.30 13.46 -13.21
C LYS A 115 2.97 13.64 -11.73
N TYR A 116 2.24 14.71 -11.41
CA TYR A 116 1.63 14.88 -10.09
C TYR A 116 0.68 13.72 -9.80
N THR A 117 0.67 13.28 -8.54
CA THR A 117 -0.19 12.20 -8.06
C THR A 117 -1.32 12.72 -7.18
N CYS A 118 -1.15 13.90 -6.59
CA CYS A 118 -2.15 14.53 -5.74
C CYS A 118 -2.40 15.99 -6.14
N TYR A 119 -3.68 16.38 -6.16
CA TYR A 119 -4.19 17.71 -6.50
C TYR A 119 -5.06 18.24 -5.36
N THR A 120 -4.57 19.23 -4.64
CA THR A 120 -5.31 19.90 -3.56
C THR A 120 -5.60 21.35 -3.92
N PRO A 121 -6.52 22.03 -3.20
CA PRO A 121 -6.71 23.48 -3.37
C PRO A 121 -5.42 24.29 -3.14
N ASN A 122 -4.46 23.76 -2.38
CA ASN A 122 -3.18 24.40 -2.08
C ASN A 122 -2.08 24.10 -3.11
N GLY A 123 -2.43 23.36 -4.18
CA GLY A 123 -1.52 23.00 -5.27
C GLY A 123 -1.39 21.50 -5.47
N SER A 124 -0.44 21.14 -6.33
CA SER A 124 -0.19 19.75 -6.74
C SER A 124 1.11 19.22 -6.15
N SER A 125 1.15 17.92 -5.92
CA SER A 125 2.33 17.24 -5.38
C SER A 125 2.48 15.82 -5.92
N VAL A 126 3.70 15.30 -5.84
CA VAL A 126 3.98 13.87 -5.98
C VAL A 126 4.20 13.36 -4.56
N VAL A 127 3.26 12.56 -4.08
CA VAL A 127 3.27 11.99 -2.72
C VAL A 127 2.91 10.51 -2.69
N ASP A 128 2.29 10.03 -3.77
CA ASP A 128 1.97 8.63 -3.97
C ASP A 128 3.08 7.98 -4.79
N TYR A 129 3.72 6.95 -4.23
CA TYR A 129 4.85 6.29 -4.88
C TYR A 129 4.59 4.81 -5.04
N VAL A 130 5.21 4.24 -6.07
CA VAL A 130 5.50 2.80 -6.14
C VAL A 130 7.00 2.64 -6.13
N MET A 131 7.51 1.79 -5.24
CA MET A 131 8.93 1.49 -5.13
C MET A 131 9.17 0.00 -4.99
N VAL A 132 10.25 -0.48 -5.58
CA VAL A 132 10.57 -1.89 -5.72
C VAL A 132 12.02 -2.15 -5.37
N SER A 133 12.35 -3.34 -4.87
CA SER A 133 13.76 -3.76 -4.76
C SER A 133 14.44 -3.65 -6.13
N GLU A 134 15.67 -3.14 -6.14
CA GLU A 134 16.44 -2.97 -7.38
C GLU A 134 16.53 -4.27 -8.20
N SER A 135 16.63 -5.41 -7.53
CA SER A 135 16.66 -6.77 -8.10
C SER A 135 15.47 -7.11 -9.01
N ILE A 136 14.31 -6.48 -8.81
CA ILE A 136 13.09 -6.70 -9.59
C ILE A 136 12.71 -5.49 -10.45
N LEU A 137 13.55 -4.45 -10.50
CA LEU A 137 13.27 -3.25 -11.31
C LEU A 137 13.12 -3.60 -12.79
N ASP A 138 13.97 -4.50 -13.31
CA ASP A 138 13.94 -4.96 -14.71
C ASP A 138 12.71 -5.82 -15.04
N GLN A 139 11.93 -6.22 -14.02
CA GLN A 139 10.67 -6.96 -14.19
C GLN A 139 9.47 -6.01 -14.35
N ILE A 140 9.63 -4.72 -14.07
CA ILE A 140 8.57 -3.73 -14.26
C ILE A 140 8.46 -3.41 -15.74
N LEU A 141 7.29 -3.71 -16.31
CA LEU A 141 7.00 -3.47 -17.73
C LEU A 141 6.52 -2.05 -17.96
N TYR A 142 5.73 -1.52 -17.02
CA TYR A 142 5.00 -0.27 -17.18
C TYR A 142 4.63 0.35 -15.83
N PHE A 143 4.59 1.68 -15.76
CA PHE A 143 4.04 2.45 -14.64
C PHE A 143 3.36 3.73 -15.15
N TYR A 144 2.16 4.01 -14.69
CA TYR A 144 1.35 5.14 -15.14
C TYR A 144 0.59 5.83 -14.03
N VAL A 145 0.64 7.15 -14.05
CA VAL A 145 -0.24 8.01 -13.24
C VAL A 145 -1.41 8.43 -14.12
N HIS A 146 -2.60 7.98 -13.73
CA HIS A 146 -3.85 8.37 -14.38
C HIS A 146 -4.16 9.84 -14.18
N ASN A 147 -5.02 10.40 -15.04
CA ASN A 147 -5.54 11.73 -14.80
C ASN A 147 -6.41 11.72 -13.54
N PHE A 148 -6.44 12.85 -12.81
CA PHE A 148 -7.29 12.99 -11.64
C PHE A 148 -8.77 12.76 -12.00
N MET A 149 -9.43 11.89 -11.22
CA MET A 149 -10.83 11.53 -11.39
C MET A 149 -11.62 11.89 -10.12
N PRO A 150 -12.35 13.02 -10.11
CA PRO A 150 -13.11 13.49 -8.94
C PRO A 150 -14.19 12.53 -8.44
N THR A 151 -14.59 11.55 -9.27
CA THR A 151 -15.60 10.55 -8.91
C THR A 151 -15.04 9.39 -8.08
N ILE A 152 -13.71 9.24 -8.02
CA ILE A 152 -13.04 8.09 -7.38
C ILE A 152 -12.17 8.55 -6.20
N SER A 153 -11.65 9.77 -6.24
CA SER A 153 -10.86 10.36 -5.17
C SER A 153 -11.16 11.86 -5.04
N ASP A 154 -10.94 12.38 -3.84
CA ASP A 154 -11.02 13.80 -3.51
C ASP A 154 -9.81 14.59 -4.01
N CYS A 155 -8.62 13.96 -4.06
CA CYS A 155 -7.40 14.64 -4.47
C CYS A 155 -6.32 13.74 -5.10
N HIS A 156 -6.38 12.42 -4.97
CA HIS A 156 -5.33 11.51 -5.47
C HIS A 156 -5.66 10.93 -6.86
N CYS A 157 -4.61 10.66 -7.63
CA CYS A 157 -4.67 9.96 -8.91
C CYS A 157 -4.47 8.47 -8.72
N ILE A 158 -5.04 7.67 -9.62
CA ILE A 158 -4.78 6.22 -9.64
C ILE A 158 -3.37 5.98 -10.15
N LEU A 159 -2.63 5.13 -9.44
CA LEU A 159 -1.37 4.58 -9.89
C LEU A 159 -1.60 3.18 -10.47
N GLU A 160 -1.09 2.94 -11.67
CA GLU A 160 -1.13 1.65 -12.35
C GLU A 160 0.29 1.19 -12.65
N TRP A 161 0.58 -0.09 -12.45
CA TRP A 161 1.85 -0.69 -12.86
C TRP A 161 1.66 -2.12 -13.30
N GLU A 162 2.55 -2.57 -14.19
CA GLU A 162 2.60 -3.94 -14.68
C GLU A 162 3.99 -4.52 -14.43
N MET A 163 4.02 -5.77 -13.97
CA MET A 163 5.27 -6.49 -13.76
C MET A 163 5.20 -7.91 -14.33
N SER A 164 6.32 -8.38 -14.86
CA SER A 164 6.49 -9.75 -15.35
C SER A 164 7.15 -10.60 -14.28
N SER A 165 6.45 -11.64 -13.81
CA SER A 165 6.99 -12.60 -12.86
C SER A 165 6.97 -14.01 -13.43
N LYS A 166 8.03 -14.75 -13.19
CA LYS A 166 8.09 -16.20 -13.45
C LYS A 166 7.63 -16.91 -12.19
N PHE A 167 6.34 -17.22 -12.09
CA PHE A 167 5.85 -18.04 -11.00
C PHE A 167 6.17 -19.51 -11.28
N THR A 168 7.00 -20.13 -10.44
CA THR A 168 6.89 -21.57 -10.18
C THR A 168 5.76 -21.72 -9.18
N VAL A 169 4.60 -22.16 -9.65
CA VAL A 169 3.53 -22.60 -8.76
C VAL A 169 4.06 -23.86 -8.07
N ASP A 170 4.54 -23.73 -6.84
CA ASP A 170 4.49 -24.88 -5.94
C ASP A 170 3.00 -25.16 -5.74
N ASP A 171 2.54 -26.38 -6.03
CA ASP A 171 1.17 -26.89 -5.83
C ASP A 171 0.73 -26.89 -4.34
N ASN A 172 1.21 -25.94 -3.54
CA ASN A 172 0.67 -25.67 -2.23
C ASN A 172 -0.60 -24.83 -2.44
N ASP A 173 -1.74 -25.51 -2.37
CA ASP A 173 -3.11 -25.01 -2.22
C ASP A 173 -3.17 -23.58 -1.65
N CYS A 174 -2.97 -22.57 -2.50
CA CYS A 174 -3.51 -21.26 -2.24
C CYS A 174 -4.97 -21.34 -2.68
N ASN A 175 -5.81 -21.89 -1.80
CA ASN A 175 -7.22 -21.58 -1.79
C ASN A 175 -7.34 -20.08 -1.50
N ILE A 176 -7.03 -19.25 -2.50
CA ILE A 176 -7.52 -17.91 -2.59
C ILE A 176 -9.02 -18.11 -2.70
N ASN A 177 -9.70 -18.04 -1.56
CA ASN A 177 -11.14 -17.85 -1.55
C ASN A 177 -11.37 -16.54 -2.28
N MET A 178 -11.62 -16.62 -3.59
CA MET A 178 -12.22 -15.54 -4.34
C MET A 178 -13.61 -15.39 -3.74
N PHE A 179 -13.71 -14.53 -2.73
CA PHE A 179 -15.01 -14.08 -2.28
C PHE A 179 -15.57 -13.29 -3.45
N ASP A 180 -16.57 -13.86 -4.12
CA ASP A 180 -17.40 -13.08 -5.03
C ASP A 180 -17.82 -11.83 -4.29
N LYS A 181 -17.51 -10.68 -4.88
CA LYS A 181 -17.88 -9.39 -4.32
C LYS A 181 -19.39 -9.42 -4.09
N SER A 182 -19.81 -9.44 -2.83
CA SER A 182 -21.22 -9.37 -2.47
C SER A 182 -21.84 -8.16 -3.19
N PRO A 183 -23.05 -8.26 -3.74
CA PRO A 183 -23.68 -7.17 -4.46
C PRO A 183 -23.58 -5.89 -3.63
N ASN A 184 -23.08 -4.81 -4.23
CA ASN A 184 -22.89 -3.55 -3.52
C ASN A 184 -24.24 -3.10 -2.94
N PHE A 185 -24.39 -3.16 -1.62
CA PHE A 185 -25.55 -2.63 -0.95
C PHE A 185 -25.44 -1.11 -0.89
N ILE A 186 -26.40 -0.40 -1.52
CA ILE A 186 -26.47 1.06 -1.49
C ILE A 186 -27.32 1.45 -0.29
N TRP A 187 -26.73 2.12 0.69
CA TRP A 187 -27.44 2.62 1.86
C TRP A 187 -28.32 3.82 1.47
N SER A 188 -29.63 3.64 1.52
CA SER A 188 -30.65 4.66 1.26
C SER A 188 -31.39 5.05 2.53
N ASP A 189 -32.29 6.03 2.45
CA ASP A 189 -33.08 6.49 3.61
C ASP A 189 -33.97 5.40 4.24
N GLU A 190 -34.31 4.35 3.47
CA GLU A 190 -35.11 3.21 3.93
C GLU A 190 -34.25 2.03 4.45
N SER A 191 -32.95 2.01 4.11
CA SER A 191 -32.02 0.96 4.52
C SER A 191 -31.94 0.72 6.03
N PRO A 192 -31.96 1.74 6.92
CA PRO A 192 -31.96 1.51 8.37
C PRO A 192 -33.15 0.66 8.84
N THR A 193 -34.34 0.95 8.32
CA THR A 193 -35.58 0.24 8.69
C THR A 193 -35.56 -1.18 8.15
N ASN A 194 -35.11 -1.37 6.90
CA ASN A 194 -35.01 -2.70 6.28
C ASN A 194 -33.98 -3.57 7.01
N PHE A 195 -32.82 -3.00 7.36
CA PHE A 195 -31.78 -3.68 8.13
C PHE A 195 -32.27 -4.09 9.52
N GLN A 196 -32.97 -3.20 10.23
CA GLN A 196 -33.59 -3.53 11.52
C GLN A 196 -34.65 -4.63 11.39
N THR A 197 -35.43 -4.62 10.33
CA THR A 197 -36.45 -5.66 10.07
C THR A 197 -35.80 -6.99 9.74
N ALA A 198 -34.73 -6.99 8.95
CA ALA A 198 -33.96 -8.18 8.59
C ALA A 198 -33.22 -8.79 9.79
N LEU A 199 -32.73 -7.96 10.73
CA LEU A 199 -32.16 -8.44 12.00
C LEU A 199 -33.17 -9.22 12.85
N LEU A 200 -34.46 -8.93 12.72
CA LEU A 200 -35.53 -9.61 13.45
C LEU A 200 -36.00 -10.91 12.78
N LEU A 201 -35.45 -11.27 11.61
CA LEU A 201 -35.81 -12.51 10.94
C LEU A 201 -35.37 -13.73 11.78
N PRO A 202 -36.20 -14.78 11.88
CA PRO A 202 -35.91 -15.94 12.71
C PRO A 202 -34.56 -16.61 12.42
N ASP A 203 -34.17 -16.66 11.15
CA ASP A 203 -32.92 -17.28 10.70
C ASP A 203 -31.70 -16.47 11.16
N ILE A 204 -31.78 -15.13 11.09
CA ILE A 204 -30.73 -14.23 11.56
C ILE A 204 -30.64 -14.25 13.08
N GLN A 205 -31.78 -14.23 13.77
CA GLN A 205 -31.80 -14.30 15.24
C GLN A 205 -31.19 -15.62 15.73
N THR A 206 -31.41 -16.73 15.02
CA THR A 206 -30.79 -18.03 15.33
C THR A 206 -29.27 -17.98 15.17
N GLN A 207 -28.76 -17.29 14.14
CA GLN A 207 -27.31 -17.10 13.95
C GLN A 207 -26.71 -16.23 15.06
N ILE A 208 -27.37 -15.12 15.42
CA ILE A 208 -26.95 -14.23 16.51
C ILE A 208 -26.94 -14.98 17.85
N ASP A 209 -27.96 -15.79 18.13
CA ASP A 209 -28.04 -16.58 19.37
C ASP A 209 -26.97 -17.67 19.42
N THR A 210 -26.58 -18.23 18.27
CA THR A 210 -25.50 -19.20 18.15
C THR A 210 -24.15 -18.53 18.42
N PHE A 211 -23.92 -17.36 17.81
CA PHE A 211 -22.73 -16.55 18.04
C PHE A 211 -22.59 -16.15 19.52
N ASN A 212 -23.67 -15.67 20.15
CA ASN A 212 -23.66 -15.29 21.56
C ASN A 212 -23.38 -16.46 22.53
N LYS A 213 -23.62 -17.70 22.10
CA LYS A 213 -23.30 -18.92 22.88
C LYS A 213 -21.88 -19.43 22.62
N SER A 214 -21.19 -18.91 21.61
CA SER A 214 -19.82 -19.28 21.30
C SER A 214 -18.87 -18.79 22.40
N ILE A 215 -17.88 -19.61 22.75
CA ILE A 215 -16.85 -19.25 23.74
C ILE A 215 -15.65 -18.70 22.98
N ILE A 216 -15.45 -17.39 23.05
CA ILE A 216 -14.25 -16.74 22.52
C ILE A 216 -13.12 -16.92 23.53
N LYS A 217 -12.03 -17.57 23.10
CA LYS A 217 -10.82 -17.76 23.91
C LYS A 217 -9.90 -16.54 23.77
N GLU A 218 -9.02 -16.32 24.75
CA GLU A 218 -7.98 -15.27 24.68
C GLU A 218 -6.84 -15.68 23.72
N SER A 219 -7.14 -15.80 22.43
CA SER A 219 -6.13 -16.02 21.38
C SER A 219 -6.53 -15.27 20.11
N GLN A 220 -5.53 -14.80 19.34
CA GLN A 220 -5.77 -14.08 18.08
C GLN A 220 -6.63 -14.89 17.11
N SER A 221 -6.36 -16.19 16.97
CA SER A 221 -7.13 -17.11 16.13
C SER A 221 -8.61 -17.16 16.51
N SER A 222 -8.93 -17.14 17.82
CA SER A 222 -10.31 -17.17 18.28
C SER A 222 -11.03 -15.85 18.02
N VAL A 223 -10.31 -14.73 18.03
CA VAL A 223 -10.85 -13.41 17.70
C VAL A 223 -11.12 -13.32 16.20
N ASP A 224 -10.21 -13.82 15.37
CA ASP A 224 -10.36 -13.81 13.91
C ASP A 224 -11.54 -14.68 13.45
N GLU A 225 -11.73 -15.86 14.06
CA GLU A 225 -12.88 -16.73 13.82
C GLU A 225 -14.21 -16.05 14.22
N ALA A 226 -14.25 -15.42 15.40
CA ALA A 226 -15.42 -14.69 15.85
C ALA A 226 -15.76 -13.49 14.94
N ALA A 227 -14.74 -12.77 14.46
CA ALA A 227 -14.92 -11.67 13.52
C ALA A 227 -15.47 -12.15 12.16
N ALA A 228 -15.00 -13.31 11.68
CA ALA A 228 -15.49 -13.93 10.45
C ALA A 228 -16.96 -14.36 10.55
N GLU A 229 -17.35 -15.01 11.66
CA GLU A 229 -18.75 -15.39 11.92
C GLU A 229 -19.66 -14.16 11.98
N LEU A 230 -19.25 -13.12 12.69
CA LEU A 230 -20.03 -11.89 12.83
C LEU A 230 -20.17 -11.14 11.49
N SER A 231 -19.12 -11.15 10.66
CA SER A 231 -19.17 -10.61 9.30
C SER A 231 -20.15 -11.38 8.42
N HIS A 232 -20.17 -12.71 8.52
CA HIS A 232 -21.12 -13.55 7.78
C HIS A 232 -22.59 -13.26 8.17
N ILE A 233 -22.85 -13.04 9.46
CA ILE A 233 -24.19 -12.64 9.94
C ILE A 233 -24.61 -11.33 9.29
N PHE A 234 -23.75 -10.30 9.31
CA PHE A 234 -24.09 -9.01 8.72
C PHE A 234 -24.27 -9.06 7.20
N LEU A 235 -23.45 -9.84 6.50
CA LEU A 235 -23.62 -10.05 5.05
C LEU A 235 -24.96 -10.74 4.75
N SER A 236 -25.36 -11.70 5.57
CA SER A 236 -26.66 -12.38 5.45
C SER A 236 -27.83 -11.41 5.63
N VAL A 237 -27.72 -10.45 6.56
CA VAL A 237 -28.74 -9.40 6.75
C VAL A 237 -28.86 -8.50 5.52
N CYS A 238 -27.74 -8.15 4.90
CA CYS A 238 -27.70 -7.31 3.69
C CYS A 238 -28.24 -8.01 2.43
N CYS A 239 -28.50 -9.31 2.46
CA CYS A 239 -29.12 -10.05 1.37
C CYS A 239 -30.67 -9.99 1.37
N TYR A 240 -31.28 -9.38 2.41
CA TYR A 240 -32.72 -9.13 2.51
C TYR A 240 -33.05 -7.68 2.19
#